data_AF-A0A844Y1X2-F1
#
_entry.id   AF-A0A844Y1X2-F1
#
_cell.length_a   1.000
_cell.length_b   1.000
_cell.length_c   1.000
_cell.angle_alpha   90.00
_cell.angle_beta   90.00
_cell.angle_gamma   90.00
#
_symmetry.space_group_name_H-M   'P 1'
#
loop_
_entity.id
_entity.type
_entity.pdbx_description
1 polymer ?
#
loop_
_entity_poly.entity_id
_entity_poly.type
_entity_poly.pdbx_seq_one_letter_code
_entity_poly.pdbx_strand_id
1 'polypeptide(L)'
;MEATRLQDRRQLDELMAAAKSCPKCDGRMEEGFGVDRGYGENHVAGWHPGKPDTRWWGLKANRKSVLAISKFRCNKCGYLESYAN
;
A
#
# COMPACT_ATOMS: atom_id res chain seq x y z
N MET A 1 1.98 7.09 -34.96
CA MET A 1 1.59 6.08 -33.95
C MET A 1 2.35 6.21 -32.62
N GLU A 2 3.44 7.00 -32.54
CA GLU A 2 4.24 7.18 -31.31
C GLU A 2 3.70 8.29 -30.38
N ALA A 3 3.14 9.36 -30.96
CA ALA A 3 2.58 10.50 -30.22
C ALA A 3 1.39 10.10 -29.32
N THR A 4 0.52 9.20 -29.79
CA THR A 4 -0.64 8.68 -29.03
C THR A 4 -0.20 7.88 -27.80
N ARG A 5 0.89 7.10 -27.90
CA ARG A 5 1.46 6.32 -26.78
C ARG A 5 2.04 7.19 -25.66
N LEU A 6 2.63 8.33 -26.04
CA LEU A 6 3.18 9.29 -25.07
C LEU A 6 2.07 10.12 -24.40
N GLN A 7 0.99 10.42 -25.11
CA GLN A 7 -0.19 11.08 -24.58
C GLN A 7 -0.97 10.16 -23.61
N ASP A 8 -1.18 8.89 -23.96
CA ASP A 8 -1.82 7.91 -23.06
C ASP A 8 -1.02 7.67 -21.79
N ARG A 9 0.32 7.60 -21.88
CA ARG A 9 1.19 7.44 -20.71
C ARG A 9 1.16 8.69 -19.82
N ARG A 10 1.19 9.90 -20.38
CA ARG A 10 1.03 11.14 -19.61
C ARG A 10 -0.32 11.25 -18.94
N GLN A 11 -1.40 10.82 -19.60
CA GLN A 11 -2.74 10.85 -19.04
C GLN A 11 -2.90 9.81 -17.91
N LEU A 12 -2.28 8.63 -18.03
CA LEU A 12 -2.17 7.66 -16.94
C LEU A 12 -1.32 8.18 -15.78
N ASP A 13 -0.20 8.84 -16.07
CA ASP A 13 0.66 9.45 -15.05
C ASP A 13 -0.07 10.59 -14.31
N GLU A 14 -0.84 11.42 -15.02
CA GLU A 14 -1.69 12.48 -14.45
C GLU A 14 -2.88 11.92 -13.67
N LEU A 15 -3.51 10.83 -14.12
CA LEU A 15 -4.56 10.14 -13.36
C LEU A 15 -3.98 9.47 -12.10
N MET A 16 -2.79 8.88 -12.19
CA MET A 16 -2.08 8.30 -11.05
C MET A 16 -1.53 9.36 -10.09
N ALA A 17 -1.18 10.55 -10.59
CA ALA A 17 -0.80 11.71 -9.79
C ALA A 17 -2.02 12.35 -9.10
N ALA A 18 -3.14 12.48 -9.82
CA ALA A 18 -4.42 12.95 -9.29
C ALA A 18 -5.01 11.97 -8.25
N ALA A 19 -4.72 10.68 -8.36
CA ALA A 19 -5.12 9.66 -7.39
C ALA A 19 -4.38 9.74 -6.02
N LYS A 20 -3.44 10.69 -5.83
CA LYS A 20 -2.60 10.73 -4.62
C LYS A 20 -2.55 12.11 -3.95
N SER A 21 -3.62 12.90 -4.08
CA SER A 21 -3.84 14.06 -3.20
C SER A 21 -4.41 13.59 -1.87
N CYS A 22 -3.88 14.13 -0.76
CA CYS A 22 -4.36 13.78 0.56
C CYS A 22 -5.84 14.22 0.73
N PRO A 23 -6.78 13.30 1.04
CA PRO A 23 -8.19 13.63 1.16
C PRO A 23 -8.52 14.51 2.38
N LYS A 24 -7.51 14.77 3.24
CA LYS A 24 -7.67 15.58 4.46
C LYS A 24 -7.13 17.00 4.33
N CYS A 25 -6.13 17.25 3.48
CA CYS A 25 -5.44 18.54 3.43
C CYS A 25 -4.90 18.94 2.05
N ASP A 26 -5.23 18.14 1.02
CA ASP A 26 -4.80 18.29 -0.38
C ASP A 26 -3.27 18.26 -0.60
N GLY A 27 -2.51 17.85 0.41
CA GLY A 27 -1.06 17.68 0.31
C GLY A 27 -0.68 16.45 -0.52
N ARG A 28 0.56 16.44 -1.04
CA ARG A 28 1.13 15.30 -1.79
C ARG A 28 1.21 14.04 -0.92
N MET A 29 0.77 12.92 -1.47
CA MET A 29 0.94 11.60 -0.85
C MET A 29 2.16 10.89 -1.43
N GLU A 30 2.93 10.25 -0.56
CA GLU A 30 4.15 9.50 -0.87
C GLU A 30 3.94 8.00 -0.62
N GLU A 31 4.39 7.19 -1.56
CA GLU A 31 4.31 5.74 -1.46
C GLU A 31 5.30 5.18 -0.43
N GLY A 32 4.88 4.15 0.29
CA GLY A 32 5.70 3.40 1.22
C GLY A 32 5.05 2.08 1.61
N PHE A 33 5.64 1.40 2.59
CA PHE A 33 5.14 0.13 3.11
C PHE A 33 5.31 0.04 4.62
N GLY A 34 4.46 -0.76 5.27
CA GLY A 34 4.68 -1.16 6.65
C GLY A 34 5.73 -2.27 6.74
N VAL A 35 6.48 -2.32 7.84
CA VAL A 35 7.45 -3.40 8.10
C VAL A 35 6.95 -4.23 9.27
N ASP A 36 6.66 -5.50 9.00
CA ASP A 36 6.40 -6.51 10.02
C ASP A 36 7.71 -7.20 10.41
N ARG A 37 8.01 -7.22 11.70
CA ARG A 37 9.25 -7.80 12.23
C ARG A 37 8.99 -9.22 12.73
N GLY A 38 9.65 -10.17 12.09
CA GLY A 38 9.73 -11.57 12.53
C GLY A 38 10.94 -11.82 13.43
N TYR A 39 11.21 -13.10 13.67
CA TYR A 39 12.38 -13.53 14.45
C TYR A 39 13.65 -13.38 13.61
N GLY A 40 14.25 -12.18 13.63
CA GLY A 40 15.45 -11.85 12.85
C GLY A 40 15.19 -11.46 11.39
N GLU A 41 13.93 -11.36 10.97
CA GLU A 41 13.53 -11.05 9.59
C GLU A 41 12.64 -9.81 9.55
N ASN A 42 12.71 -9.05 8.45
CA ASN A 42 11.80 -7.96 8.13
C ASN A 42 10.97 -8.35 6.91
N HIS A 43 9.65 -8.18 7.01
CA HIS A 43 8.72 -8.43 5.91
C HIS A 43 7.90 -7.17 5.61
N VAL A 44 7.47 -7.03 4.36
CA VAL A 44 6.41 -6.07 4.02
C VAL A 44 5.15 -6.50 4.77
N ALA A 45 4.49 -5.53 5.41
CA ALA A 45 3.28 -5.80 6.19
C ALA A 45 2.17 -6.38 5.30
N GLY A 46 1.51 -7.41 5.82
CA GLY A 46 0.53 -8.18 5.09
C GLY A 46 -0.90 -8.00 5.63
N TRP A 47 -1.88 -8.04 4.73
CA TRP A 47 -3.29 -8.18 5.09
C TRP A 47 -3.72 -9.62 4.88
N HIS A 48 -4.33 -10.22 5.89
CA HIS A 48 -4.94 -11.54 5.79
C HIS A 48 -6.46 -11.42 5.96
N PRO A 49 -7.28 -12.03 5.10
CA PRO A 49 -8.72 -12.02 5.25
C PRO A 49 -9.17 -12.83 6.47
N GLY A 50 -10.23 -12.39 7.13
CA GLY A 50 -10.86 -13.10 8.24
C GLY A 50 -10.26 -12.81 9.61
N LYS A 51 -10.72 -13.56 10.61
CA LYS A 51 -10.26 -13.41 12.00
C LYS A 51 -8.96 -14.20 12.22
N PRO A 52 -8.04 -13.70 13.06
CA PRO A 52 -6.82 -14.45 13.41
C PRO A 52 -7.16 -15.76 14.14
N ASP A 53 -6.59 -16.89 13.69
CA ASP A 53 -6.59 -18.18 14.40
C ASP A 53 -5.32 -18.27 15.27
N THR A 54 -5.40 -17.72 16.48
CA THR A 54 -4.29 -17.69 17.43
C THR A 54 -4.33 -18.90 18.35
N ARG A 55 -3.19 -19.58 18.51
CA ARG A 55 -2.99 -20.72 19.43
C ARG A 55 -1.85 -20.43 20.39
N TRP A 56 -1.68 -21.24 21.43
CA TRP A 56 -0.61 -21.03 22.43
C TRP A 56 0.81 -21.08 21.83
N TRP A 57 0.98 -21.74 20.69
CA TRP A 57 2.23 -21.83 19.94
C TRP A 57 2.33 -20.88 18.73
N GLY A 58 1.37 -19.96 18.54
CA GLY A 58 1.45 -18.91 17.53
C GLY A 58 0.18 -18.69 16.70
N LEU A 59 0.29 -17.79 15.73
CA LEU A 59 -0.77 -17.43 14.79
C LEU A 59 -0.75 -18.37 13.57
N LYS A 60 -1.87 -19.03 13.31
CA LYS A 60 -2.06 -19.78 12.07
C LYS A 60 -2.57 -18.84 10.98
N ALA A 61 -1.67 -18.45 10.07
CA ALA A 61 -2.00 -17.68 8.88
C ALA A 61 -1.53 -18.42 7.62
N ASN A 62 -2.40 -18.55 6.62
CA ASN A 62 -1.98 -19.10 5.34
C ASN A 62 -1.23 -18.02 4.57
N ARG A 63 0.09 -18.17 4.42
CA ARG A 63 0.92 -17.18 3.71
C ARG A 63 0.47 -16.93 2.26
N LYS A 64 -0.16 -17.90 1.60
CA LYS A 64 -0.71 -17.73 0.24
C LYS A 64 -1.95 -16.83 0.19
N SER A 65 -2.58 -16.60 1.35
CA SER A 65 -3.78 -15.76 1.49
C SER A 65 -3.44 -14.36 1.99
N VAL A 66 -2.16 -14.04 2.20
CA VAL A 66 -1.70 -12.72 2.64
C VAL A 66 -1.46 -11.84 1.43
N LEU A 67 -2.15 -10.70 1.35
CA LEU A 67 -1.91 -9.65 0.38
C LEU A 67 -0.89 -8.65 0.94
N ALA A 68 0.05 -8.19 0.13
CA ALA A 68 0.98 -7.14 0.55
C ALA A 68 0.22 -5.82 0.72
N ILE A 69 0.50 -5.07 1.79
CA ILE A 69 -0.11 -3.77 2.03
C ILE A 69 0.78 -2.68 1.44
N SER A 70 0.28 -1.95 0.44
CA SER A 70 0.86 -0.67 0.01
C SER A 70 0.33 0.46 0.88
N LYS A 71 1.17 1.44 1.19
CA LYS A 71 0.80 2.61 2.01
C LYS A 71 1.09 3.91 1.30
N PHE A 72 0.26 4.91 1.57
CA PHE A 72 0.46 6.27 1.09
C PHE A 72 0.40 7.26 2.25
N ARG A 73 1.50 7.97 2.51
CA ARG A 73 1.60 8.96 3.59
C ARG A 73 1.57 10.36 3.02
N CYS A 74 0.71 11.21 3.55
CA CYS A 74 0.75 12.64 3.27
C CYS A 74 2.01 13.26 3.88
N ASN A 75 2.84 13.90 3.08
CA ASN A 75 4.05 14.56 3.58
C ASN A 75 3.76 15.87 4.35
N LYS A 76 2.54 16.41 4.22
CA LYS A 76 2.09 17.65 4.88
C LYS A 76 1.42 17.41 6.24
N CYS A 77 0.41 16.54 6.31
CA CYS A 77 -0.37 16.33 7.55
C CYS A 77 -0.19 14.95 8.19
N GLY A 78 0.54 14.04 7.53
CA GLY A 78 0.78 12.69 8.06
C GLY A 78 -0.38 11.70 7.92
N TYR A 79 -1.52 12.08 7.31
CA TYR A 79 -2.58 11.12 6.95
C TYR A 79 -1.98 9.92 6.20
N LEU A 80 -2.38 8.71 6.61
CA LEU A 80 -1.83 7.47 6.10
C LEU A 80 -2.97 6.60 5.59
N GLU A 81 -2.87 6.21 4.32
CA GLU A 81 -3.80 5.30 3.67
C GLU A 81 -3.13 3.95 3.41
N SER A 82 -3.89 2.86 3.37
CA SER A 82 -3.37 1.50 3.21
C SER A 82 -4.28 0.69 2.30
N TYR A 83 -3.69 -0.01 1.33
CA TYR A 83 -4.40 -0.82 0.34
C TYR A 83 -3.84 -2.25 0.34
N ALA A 84 -4.72 -3.23 0.26
CA ALA A 84 -4.38 -4.64 0.12
C ALA A 84 -4.96 -5.13 -1.22
N ASN A 85 -4.12 -5.11 -2.27
CA ASN A 85 -4.49 -5.42 -3.66
C ASN A 85 -3.84 -6.71 -4.15
#